data_AF-A0A3P7ITZ2-F1
#
_entry.id   AF-A0A3P7ITZ2-F1
#
_cell.length_a   1.000
_cell.length_b   1.000
_cell.length_c   1.000
_cell.angle_alpha   90.00
_cell.angle_beta   90.00
_cell.angle_gamma   90.00
#
_symmetry.space_group_name_H-M   'P 1'
#
loop_
_entity.id
_entity.type
_entity.pdbx_description
1 polymer ?
#
loop_
_entity_poly.entity_id
_entity_poly.type
_entity_poly.pdbx_seq_one_letter_code
_entity_poly.pdbx_strand_id
1 'polypeptide(L)'
;MNEEQWDEEDEAAMLAAFRKVTAFASHIDLKKWDLWDVVLLVLNNHDDKAPRDVIDKSIWFLFIQLNWDLLRLVRDQEPNKTEAVKKLKKRRDQFLHDVNIILSEGASGVELAFQCLNDLLIMFNEELKSHGAHLEPLIVRLDNVSSLYRVSFYFFYIYML
;
A
#
# COMPACT_ATOMS: atom_id res chain seq x y z
N MET A 1 -16.96 -19.13 24.53
CA MET A 1 -16.43 -17.76 24.49
C MET A 1 -17.13 -17.12 23.31
N ASN A 2 -18.06 -16.20 23.54
CA ASN A 2 -18.67 -15.46 22.43
C ASN A 2 -17.56 -14.60 21.85
N GLU A 3 -17.16 -14.88 20.61
CA GLU A 3 -16.42 -13.92 19.81
C GLU A 3 -17.32 -12.67 19.71
N GLU A 4 -16.83 -11.54 20.21
CA GLU A 4 -17.49 -10.24 20.08
C GLU A 4 -17.55 -9.92 18.58
N GLN A 5 -18.65 -10.32 17.96
CA GLN A 5 -19.00 -9.99 16.60
C GLN A 5 -19.21 -8.47 16.54
N TRP A 6 -18.47 -7.78 15.67
CA TRP A 6 -18.63 -6.33 15.51
C TRP A 6 -20.07 -6.01 15.17
N ASP A 7 -20.61 -5.00 15.83
CA ASP A 7 -21.90 -4.46 15.46
C ASP A 7 -21.75 -3.38 14.39
N GLU A 8 -22.89 -2.90 13.86
CA GLU A 8 -22.91 -1.89 12.81
C GLU A 8 -22.28 -0.55 13.25
N GLU A 9 -22.27 -0.25 14.55
CA GLU A 9 -21.70 0.98 15.10
C GLU A 9 -20.17 0.90 15.08
N ASP A 10 -19.59 -0.24 15.46
CA ASP A 10 -18.15 -0.51 15.38
C ASP A 10 -17.64 -0.43 13.94
N GLU A 11 -18.35 -1.03 12.98
CA GLU A 11 -18.01 -0.96 11.56
C GLU A 11 -18.04 0.49 11.03
N ALA A 12 -19.09 1.24 11.38
CA ALA A 12 -19.23 2.63 10.97
C ALA A 12 -18.14 3.52 11.59
N ALA A 13 -17.80 3.28 12.86
CA ALA A 13 -16.73 3.99 13.56
C ALA A 13 -15.36 3.72 12.92
N MET A 14 -15.07 2.45 12.61
CA MET A 14 -13.83 2.08 11.92
C MET A 14 -13.73 2.75 10.56
N LEU A 15 -14.78 2.65 9.75
CA LEU A 15 -14.82 3.27 8.44
C LEU A 15 -14.63 4.80 8.52
N ALA A 16 -15.28 5.46 9.47
CA ALA A 16 -15.12 6.89 9.70
C ALA A 16 -13.68 7.26 10.09
N ALA A 17 -13.02 6.45 10.93
CA ALA A 17 -11.62 6.63 11.30
C ALA A 17 -10.70 6.48 10.08
N PHE A 18 -10.88 5.43 9.28
CA PHE A 18 -10.10 5.19 8.06
C PHE A 18 -10.28 6.28 7.01
N ARG A 19 -11.50 6.79 6.82
CA ARG A 19 -11.75 7.92 5.90
C ARG A 19 -10.97 9.16 6.33
N LYS A 20 -11.00 9.51 7.62
CA LYS A 20 -10.28 10.67 8.15
C LYS A 20 -8.77 10.49 8.03
N VAL A 21 -8.23 9.39 8.55
CA VAL A 21 -6.77 9.19 8.60
C VAL A 21 -6.15 9.13 7.21
N THR A 22 -6.85 8.52 6.25
CA THR A 22 -6.37 8.41 4.86
C THR A 22 -6.44 9.75 4.13
N ALA A 23 -7.50 10.55 4.37
CA ALA A 23 -7.60 11.90 3.83
C ALA A 23 -6.48 12.81 4.35
N PHE A 24 -6.16 12.73 5.65
CA PHE A 24 -5.03 13.44 6.23
C PHE A 24 -3.71 12.94 5.68
N ALA A 25 -3.48 11.62 5.62
CA ALA A 25 -2.25 11.05 5.09
C ALA A 25 -1.98 11.50 3.65
N SER A 26 -3.02 11.68 2.84
CA SER A 26 -2.88 12.15 1.44
C SER A 26 -2.25 13.54 1.31
N HIS A 27 -2.28 14.36 2.37
CA HIS A 27 -1.83 15.76 2.34
C HIS A 27 -0.80 16.11 3.42
N ILE A 28 -0.72 15.30 4.47
CA ILE A 28 0.10 15.55 5.65
C ILE A 28 0.93 14.30 5.92
N ASP A 29 2.23 14.51 6.10
CA ASP A 29 3.14 13.46 6.51
C ASP A 29 2.82 13.01 7.96
N LEU A 30 2.32 11.78 8.08
CA LEU A 30 1.97 11.16 9.37
C LEU A 30 3.10 10.31 9.98
N LYS A 31 4.37 10.54 9.61
CA LYS A 31 5.54 9.79 10.13
C LYS A 31 5.52 9.57 11.64
N LYS A 32 5.15 10.61 12.40
CA LYS A 32 5.21 10.61 13.87
C LYS A 32 4.36 9.51 14.51
N TRP A 33 3.29 9.08 13.86
CA TRP A 33 2.37 8.08 14.39
C TRP A 33 2.75 6.65 13.99
N ASP A 34 3.59 6.48 12.97
CA ASP A 34 4.06 5.20 12.43
C ASP A 34 2.97 4.11 12.29
N LEU A 35 1.84 4.47 11.66
CA LEU A 35 0.63 3.64 11.60
C LEU A 35 0.72 2.44 10.64
N TRP A 36 1.88 2.19 10.03
CA TRP A 36 2.06 1.15 9.02
C TRP A 36 1.61 -0.23 9.50
N ASP A 37 2.17 -0.71 10.61
CA ASP A 37 1.92 -2.08 11.08
C ASP A 37 0.46 -2.24 11.53
N VAL A 38 -0.16 -1.18 12.06
CA VAL A 38 -1.57 -1.16 12.46
C VAL A 38 -2.47 -1.30 11.25
N VAL A 39 -2.24 -0.51 10.20
CA VAL A 39 -3.06 -0.56 8.99
C VAL A 39 -2.80 -1.85 8.21
N LEU A 40 -1.56 -2.34 8.19
CA LEU A 40 -1.21 -3.63 7.60
C LEU A 40 -1.94 -4.78 8.28
N LEU A 41 -2.06 -4.74 9.61
CA LEU A 41 -2.82 -5.73 10.37
C LEU A 41 -4.30 -5.72 9.96
N VAL A 42 -4.91 -4.54 9.77
CA VAL A 42 -6.28 -4.42 9.29
C VAL A 42 -6.42 -4.97 7.87
N LEU A 43 -5.46 -4.69 6.99
CA LEU A 43 -5.45 -5.24 5.64
C LEU A 43 -5.29 -6.77 5.62
N ASN A 44 -4.48 -7.35 6.50
CA ASN A 44 -4.16 -8.78 6.44
C ASN A 44 -5.08 -9.66 7.29
N ASN A 45 -5.70 -9.11 8.33
CA ASN A 45 -6.59 -9.83 9.22
C ASN A 45 -8.05 -9.42 9.04
N HIS A 46 -8.43 -8.95 7.85
CA HIS A 46 -9.83 -8.81 7.56
C HIS A 46 -10.44 -10.20 7.44
N ASP A 47 -11.35 -10.54 8.36
CA ASP A 47 -12.33 -11.57 8.05
C ASP A 47 -13.16 -11.09 6.83
N ASP A 48 -13.92 -11.99 6.20
CA ASP A 48 -14.90 -11.69 5.14
C ASP A 48 -15.93 -10.59 5.53
N LYS A 49 -15.88 -10.11 6.78
CA LYS A 49 -16.78 -9.12 7.39
C LYS A 49 -16.24 -7.69 7.36
N ALA A 50 -14.96 -7.44 7.11
CA ALA A 50 -14.48 -6.06 7.09
C ALA A 50 -15.15 -5.28 5.95
N PRO A 51 -15.65 -4.04 6.20
CA PRO A 51 -16.28 -3.27 5.14
C PRO A 51 -15.31 -3.07 3.97
N ARG A 52 -15.78 -3.30 2.74
CA ARG A 52 -14.96 -3.13 1.51
C ARG A 52 -14.21 -1.79 1.49
N ASP A 53 -14.88 -0.72 1.93
CA ASP A 53 -14.28 0.61 2.01
C ASP A 53 -13.06 0.67 2.96
N VAL A 54 -13.03 -0.12 4.04
CA VAL A 54 -11.90 -0.18 4.98
C VAL A 54 -10.69 -0.83 4.30
N ILE A 55 -10.90 -1.87 3.50
CA ILE A 55 -9.85 -2.49 2.69
C ILE A 55 -9.26 -1.48 1.70
N ASP A 56 -10.11 -0.79 0.94
CA ASP A 56 -9.66 0.23 -0.01
C ASP A 56 -8.86 1.34 0.69
N LYS A 57 -9.34 1.82 1.85
CA LYS A 57 -8.63 2.86 2.60
C LYS A 57 -7.32 2.34 3.18
N SER A 58 -7.24 1.08 3.56
CA SER A 58 -6.01 0.45 4.06
C SER A 58 -4.96 0.35 2.95
N ILE A 59 -5.33 -0.13 1.75
CA ILE A 59 -4.45 -0.18 0.57
C ILE A 59 -3.93 1.23 0.25
N TRP A 60 -4.84 2.20 0.15
CA TRP A 60 -4.49 3.58 -0.17
C TRP A 60 -3.57 4.22 0.87
N PHE A 61 -3.86 4.02 2.16
CA PHE A 61 -3.04 4.55 3.25
C PHE A 61 -1.62 3.99 3.21
N LEU A 62 -1.46 2.68 3.06
CA LEU A 62 -0.14 2.04 3.00
C LEU A 62 0.65 2.55 1.79
N PHE A 63 0.02 2.66 0.63
CA PHE A 63 0.64 3.25 -0.55
C PHE A 63 1.11 4.69 -0.31
N ILE A 64 0.27 5.54 0.29
CA ILE A 64 0.64 6.92 0.65
C ILE A 64 1.83 6.96 1.62
N GLN A 65 1.89 6.05 2.59
CA GLN A 65 3.03 5.97 3.51
C GLN A 65 4.34 5.65 2.78
N LEU A 66 4.31 4.75 1.78
CA LEU A 66 5.50 4.49 0.94
C LEU A 66 5.94 5.76 0.19
N ASN A 67 4.98 6.55 -0.30
CA ASN A 67 5.26 7.80 -1.00
C ASN A 67 5.93 8.81 -0.05
N TRP A 68 5.40 9.01 1.17
CA TRP A 68 6.03 9.87 2.17
C TRP A 68 7.41 9.38 2.60
N ASP A 69 7.58 8.07 2.85
CA ASP A 69 8.87 7.45 3.16
C ASP A 69 9.90 7.75 2.05
N LEU A 70 9.53 7.60 0.77
CA LEU A 70 10.40 7.89 -0.36
C LEU A 70 10.68 9.39 -0.50
N LEU A 71 9.66 10.24 -0.37
CA LEU A 71 9.79 11.68 -0.50
C LEU A 71 10.77 12.25 0.52
N ARG A 72 10.76 11.75 1.76
CA ARG A 72 11.73 12.14 2.79
C ARG A 72 13.16 11.76 2.40
N LEU A 73 13.36 10.58 1.82
CA LEU A 73 14.68 10.17 1.33
C LEU A 73 15.17 11.05 0.19
N VAL A 74 14.32 11.32 -0.82
CA VAL A 74 14.64 12.16 -1.98
C VAL A 74 14.92 13.61 -1.57
N ARG A 75 14.20 14.14 -0.57
CA ARG A 75 14.37 15.50 -0.05
C ARG A 75 15.44 15.65 1.02
N ASP A 76 16.20 14.59 1.30
CA ASP A 76 17.25 14.58 2.33
C ASP A 76 16.74 14.96 3.74
N GLN A 77 15.56 14.45 4.10
CA GLN A 77 14.88 14.71 5.38
C GLN A 77 15.04 13.56 6.39
N GLU A 78 15.80 12.52 6.03
CA GLU A 78 16.10 11.39 6.90
C GLU A 78 17.50 11.52 7.50
N PRO A 79 17.64 11.61 8.84
CA PRO A 79 18.94 11.73 9.49
C PRO A 79 19.79 10.46 9.32
N ASN A 80 19.14 9.29 9.16
CA ASN A 80 19.80 8.02 8.88
C ASN A 80 19.21 7.39 7.60
N LYS A 81 19.76 7.79 6.45
CA LYS A 81 19.33 7.31 5.12
C LYS A 81 19.42 5.79 4.98
N THR A 82 20.46 5.19 5.54
CA THR A 82 20.69 3.74 5.42
C THR A 82 19.55 2.95 6.07
N GLU A 83 19.17 3.31 7.29
CA GLU A 83 18.06 2.63 7.98
C GLU A 83 16.72 2.96 7.35
N ALA A 84 16.51 4.21 6.90
CA ALA A 84 15.29 4.60 6.21
C ALA A 84 15.10 3.85 4.88
N VAL A 85 16.15 3.68 4.07
CA VAL A 85 16.12 2.87 2.84
C VAL A 85 15.80 1.41 3.17
N LYS A 86 16.42 0.84 4.20
CA LYS A 86 16.14 -0.54 4.63
C LYS A 86 14.69 -0.72 5.07
N LYS A 87 14.14 0.22 5.85
CA LYS A 87 12.74 0.23 6.29
C LYS A 87 11.79 0.33 5.11
N LEU A 88 12.02 1.28 4.20
CA LEU A 88 11.20 1.49 3.02
C LEU A 88 11.23 0.27 2.09
N LYS A 89 12.40 -0.33 1.88
CA LYS A 89 12.54 -1.57 1.09
C LYS A 89 11.66 -2.69 1.65
N LYS A 90 11.74 -2.92 2.96
CA LYS A 90 10.93 -3.94 3.65
C LYS A 90 9.44 -3.68 3.48
N ARG A 91 9.00 -2.43 3.68
CA ARG A 91 7.59 -2.03 3.57
C ARG A 91 7.05 -2.17 2.15
N ARG A 92 7.82 -1.72 1.16
CA ARG A 92 7.51 -1.87 -0.25
C ARG A 92 7.36 -3.34 -0.64
N ASP A 93 8.29 -4.20 -0.21
CA ASP A 93 8.25 -5.64 -0.51
C ASP A 93 7.03 -6.31 0.12
N GLN A 94 6.69 -5.93 1.35
CA GLN A 94 5.47 -6.38 2.02
C GLN A 94 4.21 -5.93 1.27
N PHE A 95 4.10 -4.65 0.94
CA PHE A 95 2.96 -4.12 0.20
C PHE A 95 2.80 -4.77 -1.18
N LEU A 96 3.90 -5.00 -1.89
CA LEU A 96 3.88 -5.74 -3.16
C LEU A 96 3.35 -7.17 -2.98
N HIS A 97 3.75 -7.85 -1.90
CA HIS A 97 3.25 -9.19 -1.59
C HIS A 97 1.73 -9.18 -1.35
N ASP A 98 1.24 -8.28 -0.51
CA ASP A 98 -0.18 -8.20 -0.15
C ASP A 98 -1.05 -7.78 -1.35
N VAL A 99 -0.60 -6.80 -2.14
CA VAL A 99 -1.26 -6.41 -3.39
C VAL A 99 -1.29 -7.56 -4.40
N ASN A 100 -0.23 -8.35 -4.51
CA ASN A 100 -0.22 -9.52 -5.40
C ASN A 100 -1.22 -10.60 -4.97
N ILE A 101 -1.45 -10.77 -3.67
CA ILE A 101 -2.46 -11.69 -3.14
C ILE A 101 -3.85 -11.18 -3.52
N ILE A 102 -4.18 -9.93 -3.20
CA ILE A 102 -5.47 -9.30 -3.51
C ILE A 102 -5.80 -9.42 -5.00
N LEU A 103 -4.80 -9.14 -5.85
CA LEU A 103 -4.89 -9.25 -7.31
C LEU A 103 -5.12 -10.69 -7.80
N SER A 104 -4.52 -11.67 -7.14
CA SER A 104 -4.60 -13.09 -7.54
C SER A 104 -5.91 -13.74 -7.10
N GLU A 105 -6.43 -13.33 -5.95
CA GLU A 105 -7.67 -13.88 -5.37
C GLU A 105 -8.92 -13.19 -5.93
N GLY A 106 -8.77 -12.02 -6.57
CA GLY A 106 -9.91 -11.23 -7.05
C GLY A 106 -10.73 -10.64 -5.89
N ALA A 107 -10.06 -10.35 -4.77
CA ALA A 107 -10.68 -9.91 -3.52
C ALA A 107 -11.22 -8.47 -3.61
N SER A 108 -11.88 -8.03 -2.54
CA SER A 108 -12.23 -6.62 -2.34
C SER A 108 -11.00 -5.71 -2.51
N GLY A 109 -11.17 -4.63 -3.26
CA GLY A 109 -10.10 -3.65 -3.51
C GLY A 109 -9.15 -3.97 -4.67
N VAL A 110 -9.47 -4.97 -5.50
CA VAL A 110 -8.63 -5.38 -6.65
C VAL A 110 -8.28 -4.22 -7.61
N GLU A 111 -9.24 -3.34 -7.91
CA GLU A 111 -9.02 -2.21 -8.82
C GLU A 111 -8.02 -1.21 -8.24
N LEU A 112 -8.16 -0.89 -6.95
CA LEU A 112 -7.27 0.02 -6.25
C LEU A 112 -5.88 -0.59 -6.03
N ALA A 113 -5.83 -1.88 -5.69
CA ALA A 113 -4.59 -2.64 -5.60
C ALA A 113 -3.82 -2.62 -6.92
N PHE A 114 -4.52 -2.81 -8.05
CA PHE A 114 -3.93 -2.70 -9.38
C PHE A 114 -3.42 -1.29 -9.68
N GLN A 115 -4.21 -0.26 -9.37
CA GLN A 115 -3.78 1.12 -9.55
C GLN A 115 -2.52 1.44 -8.74
N CYS A 116 -2.52 1.11 -7.44
CA CYS A 116 -1.36 1.31 -6.57
C CYS A 116 -0.12 0.51 -7.04
N LEU A 117 -0.30 -0.68 -7.63
CA LEU A 117 0.81 -1.44 -8.21
C LEU A 117 1.46 -0.67 -9.36
N ASN A 118 0.65 -0.15 -10.30
CA ASN A 118 1.16 0.63 -11.43
C ASN A 118 1.89 1.89 -10.95
N ASP A 119 1.29 2.63 -10.02
CA ASP A 119 1.90 3.84 -9.46
C ASP A 119 3.20 3.53 -8.69
N LEU A 120 3.23 2.41 -7.96
CA LEU A 120 4.43 1.94 -7.26
C LEU A 120 5.55 1.60 -8.23
N LEU A 121 5.25 0.92 -9.34
CA LEU A 121 6.24 0.60 -10.37
C LEU A 121 6.84 1.84 -11.02
N ILE A 122 6.04 2.89 -11.23
CA ILE A 122 6.52 4.18 -11.69
C ILE A 122 7.38 4.85 -10.62
N MET A 123 6.91 4.87 -9.37
CA MET A 123 7.58 5.51 -8.24
C MET A 123 8.94 4.87 -7.90
N PHE A 124 9.06 3.56 -8.08
CA PHE A 124 10.28 2.78 -7.80
C PHE A 124 10.98 2.29 -9.07
N ASN A 125 10.96 3.07 -10.14
CA ASN A 125 11.61 2.72 -11.41
C ASN A 125 13.12 3.02 -11.40
N GLU A 126 13.79 2.79 -12.54
CA GLU A 126 15.24 3.04 -12.71
C GLU A 126 15.64 4.53 -12.57
N GLU A 127 14.71 5.48 -12.68
CA GLU A 127 14.95 6.92 -12.52
C GLU A 127 15.40 7.28 -11.10
N LEU A 128 15.07 6.44 -10.09
CA LEU A 128 15.53 6.63 -8.72
C LEU A 128 17.05 6.74 -8.61
N LYS A 129 17.81 6.15 -9.53
CA LYS A 129 19.28 6.27 -9.59
C LYS A 129 19.74 7.72 -9.72
N SER A 130 18.97 8.57 -10.40
CA SER A 130 19.29 9.98 -10.58
C SER A 130 19.22 10.77 -9.27
N HIS A 131 18.46 10.28 -8.28
CA HIS A 131 18.33 10.88 -6.95
C HIS A 131 19.38 10.38 -5.95
N GLY A 132 20.20 9.40 -6.34
CA GLY A 132 21.38 8.95 -5.59
C GLY A 132 21.52 7.43 -5.52
N ALA A 133 22.76 6.93 -5.54
CA ALA A 133 23.07 5.51 -5.57
C ALA A 133 22.50 4.71 -4.37
N HIS A 134 22.31 5.37 -3.23
CA HIS A 134 21.72 4.76 -2.03
C HIS A 134 20.24 4.36 -2.22
N LEU A 135 19.54 4.87 -3.24
CA LEU A 135 18.15 4.51 -3.56
C LEU A 135 18.05 3.35 -4.56
N GLU A 136 19.15 2.92 -5.18
CA GLU A 136 19.16 1.78 -6.11
C GLU A 136 18.54 0.49 -5.53
N PRO A 137 18.71 0.14 -4.23
CA PRO A 137 18.05 -1.02 -3.64
C PRO A 137 16.51 -0.93 -3.60
N LEU A 138 15.94 0.26 -3.79
CA LEU A 138 14.51 0.53 -3.81
C LEU A 138 13.89 0.36 -5.20
N ILE A 139 14.68 0.08 -6.24
CA ILE A 139 14.15 -0.13 -7.59
C ILE A 139 13.37 -1.44 -7.66
N VAL A 140 12.22 -1.42 -8.32
CA VAL A 140 11.37 -2.57 -8.62
C VAL A 140 11.35 -2.76 -10.13
N ARG A 141 11.60 -3.98 -10.57
CA ARG A 141 11.54 -4.38 -11.98
C ARG A 141 10.32 -5.23 -12.22
N LEU A 142 9.73 -5.14 -13.42
CA LEU A 142 8.53 -5.89 -13.80
C LEU A 142 8.73 -7.41 -13.67
N ASP A 143 9.94 -7.91 -13.92
CA ASP A 143 10.27 -9.33 -13.76
C ASP A 143 10.08 -9.83 -12.32
N ASN A 144 10.11 -8.92 -11.35
CA ASN A 144 9.89 -9.23 -9.94
C ASN A 144 8.40 -9.23 -9.56
N VAL A 145 7.51 -8.88 -10.49
CA VAL A 145 6.05 -8.75 -10.27
C VAL A 145 5.32 -9.80 -11.09
N SER A 146 5.18 -10.99 -10.53
CA SER A 146 4.57 -12.16 -11.17
C SER A 146 3.08 -12.01 -11.53
N SER A 147 2.38 -11.07 -10.89
CA SER A 147 0.94 -10.82 -11.07
C SER A 147 0.60 -9.98 -12.30
N LEU A 148 1.54 -9.17 -12.80
CA LEU A 148 1.26 -8.16 -13.85
C LEU A 148 0.75 -8.81 -15.14
N TYR A 149 1.37 -9.92 -15.55
CA TYR A 149 0.99 -10.67 -16.75
C TYR A 149 -0.39 -11.33 -16.65
N ARG A 150 -0.87 -11.62 -15.43
CA ARG A 150 -2.19 -12.22 -15.22
C ARG A 150 -3.27 -11.15 -15.18
N VAL A 151 -3.03 -10.05 -14.47
CA VAL A 151 -4.04 -9.00 -14.25
C VAL A 151 -4.20 -8.08 -15.46
N SER A 152 -3.11 -7.75 -16.17
CA SER A 152 -3.23 -6.99 -17.43
C SER A 152 -4.09 -7.73 -18.45
N PHE A 153 -4.10 -9.06 -18.44
CA PHE A 153 -4.98 -9.86 -19.30
C PHE A 153 -6.45 -9.78 -18.86
N TYR A 154 -6.74 -9.86 -17.55
CA TYR A 154 -8.10 -9.75 -17.02
C TYR A 154 -8.69 -8.34 -17.14
N PHE A 155 -7.91 -7.28 -16.88
CA PHE A 155 -8.39 -5.90 -16.96
C PHE A 155 -8.70 -5.49 -18.41
N PHE A 156 -7.86 -5.90 -19.38
CA PHE A 156 -8.14 -5.67 -20.81
C PHE A 156 -9.37 -6.46 -21.28
N TYR A 157 -9.57 -7.68 -20.77
CA TYR A 157 -10.65 -8.57 -21.22
C TYR A 157 -12.01 -8.26 -20.58
N ILE A 158 -12.05 -7.69 -19.37
CA ILE A 158 -13.30 -7.39 -18.64
C ILE A 158 -13.77 -5.93 -18.84
N TYR A 159 -12.87 -4.97 -19.02
CA TYR A 159 -13.23 -3.54 -19.07
C TYR A 159 -13.06 -2.86 -20.44
N MET A 160 -12.48 -3.54 -21.43
CA MET A 160 -12.30 -3.01 -22.81
C MET A 160 -13.03 -3.82 -23.89
N LEU A 161 -13.80 -4.84 -23.52
CA LEU A 161 -14.77 -5.57 -24.35
C LEU A 161 -16.15 -5.54 -23.68
#